data_AF-A0A9J6BHQ8-F1
#
_entry.id   AF-A0A9J6BHQ8-F1
#
_cell.length_a   1.000
_cell.length_b   1.000
_cell.length_c   1.000
_cell.angle_alpha   90.00
_cell.angle_beta   90.00
_cell.angle_gamma   90.00
#
_symmetry.space_group_name_H-M   'P 1'
#
loop_
_entity.id
_entity.type
_entity.pdbx_description
1 polymer ?
#
loop_
_entity_poly.entity_id
_entity_poly.type
_entity_poly.pdbx_seq_one_letter_code
_entity_poly.pdbx_strand_id
1 'polypeptide(L)'
;MNIECSICSHYLLAEQACSLSCGHVFHKSCIIRYRRESNLCPQCRSSIKKTTDLHFTIAYEEEISNDDVKSYFSRTQKSIENLEEQIRSSMLLLHETIDYNSMLCNQQNHLPVTKWSQARPGQHPTP
;
A
#
# COMPACT_ATOMS: atom_id res chain seq x y z
N MET A 1 -15.08 -23.71 -11.73
CA MET A 1 -14.38 -24.85 -11.08
C MET A 1 -12.96 -24.37 -10.84
N ASN A 2 -12.53 -24.26 -9.59
CA ASN A 2 -11.24 -23.66 -9.25
C ASN A 2 -10.25 -24.79 -8.92
N ILE A 3 -9.03 -24.70 -9.44
CA ILE A 3 -8.00 -25.70 -9.16
C ILE A 3 -7.15 -25.17 -8.00
N GLU A 4 -7.12 -25.91 -6.90
CA GLU A 4 -6.44 -25.52 -5.66
C GLU A 4 -5.31 -26.50 -5.30
N CYS A 5 -4.27 -25.98 -4.67
CA CYS A 5 -3.16 -26.79 -4.16
C CYS A 5 -3.52 -27.39 -2.79
N SER A 6 -3.68 -28.71 -2.71
CA SER A 6 -4.06 -29.38 -1.45
C SER A 6 -3.01 -29.32 -0.32
N ILE A 7 -1.80 -28.81 -0.58
CA ILE A 7 -0.76 -28.59 0.44
C ILE A 7 -0.98 -27.26 1.19
N CYS A 8 -1.41 -26.20 0.49
CA CYS A 8 -1.54 -24.85 1.06
C CYS A 8 -2.96 -24.29 1.01
N SER A 9 -3.89 -24.98 0.34
CA SER A 9 -5.28 -24.55 0.13
C SER A 9 -5.43 -23.20 -0.58
N HIS A 10 -4.50 -22.86 -1.47
CA HIS A 10 -4.58 -21.67 -2.32
C HIS A 10 -4.72 -22.05 -3.80
N TYR A 11 -5.24 -21.12 -4.60
CA TYR A 11 -5.42 -21.29 -6.05
C TYR A 11 -4.10 -21.55 -6.79
N LEU A 12 -4.16 -22.43 -7.78
CA LEU A 12 -3.05 -22.71 -8.68
C LEU A 12 -3.03 -21.68 -9.82
N LEU A 13 -2.00 -20.84 -9.82
CA LEU A 13 -1.67 -19.99 -10.95
C LEU A 13 -0.77 -20.77 -11.92
N ALA A 14 -0.95 -20.53 -13.22
CA ALA A 14 -0.25 -21.24 -14.28
C ALA A 14 1.27 -21.26 -14.07
N GLU A 15 1.88 -20.11 -13.79
CA GLU A 15 3.34 -19.97 -13.64
C GLU A 15 3.93 -20.68 -12.42
N GLN A 16 3.08 -21.18 -11.52
CA GLN A 16 3.49 -21.78 -10.27
C GLN A 16 3.07 -23.24 -10.13
N ALA A 17 2.35 -23.81 -11.10
CA ALA A 17 1.80 -25.15 -11.02
C ALA A 17 2.74 -26.20 -11.65
N CYS A 18 2.79 -27.38 -11.03
CA CYS A 18 3.47 -28.54 -11.59
C CYS A 18 2.65 -29.81 -11.33
N SER A 19 2.74 -30.77 -12.25
CA SER A 19 2.15 -32.10 -12.08
C SER A 19 3.20 -33.11 -11.63
N LEU A 20 2.77 -34.06 -10.80
CA LEU A 20 3.55 -35.25 -10.47
C LEU A 20 3.36 -36.34 -11.52
N SER A 21 4.22 -37.36 -11.51
CA SER A 21 4.07 -38.55 -12.35
C SER A 21 2.74 -39.32 -12.18
N CYS A 22 2.03 -39.10 -11.07
CA CYS A 22 0.71 -39.65 -10.82
C CYS A 22 -0.46 -38.74 -11.28
N GLY A 23 -0.18 -37.60 -11.90
CA GLY A 23 -1.18 -36.65 -12.43
C GLY A 23 -1.66 -35.57 -11.47
N HIS A 24 -1.40 -35.70 -10.16
CA HIS A 24 -1.77 -34.69 -9.17
C HIS A 24 -0.97 -33.39 -9.32
N VAL A 25 -1.63 -32.25 -9.11
CA VAL A 25 -1.10 -30.91 -9.38
C VAL A 25 -0.95 -30.10 -8.09
N PHE A 26 0.19 -29.43 -7.95
CA PHE A 26 0.53 -28.62 -6.78
C PHE A 26 1.33 -27.38 -7.19
N HIS A 27 1.46 -26.40 -6.30
CA HIS A 27 2.48 -25.38 -6.49
C HIS A 27 3.88 -26.02 -6.47
N LYS A 28 4.75 -25.59 -7.38
CA LYS A 28 6.14 -26.05 -7.47
C LYS A 28 6.89 -25.87 -6.16
N SER A 29 6.73 -24.71 -5.51
CA SER A 29 7.31 -24.43 -4.19
C SER A 29 6.78 -25.37 -3.10
N CYS A 30 5.46 -25.61 -3.07
CA CYS A 30 4.82 -26.50 -2.10
C CYS A 30 5.34 -27.93 -2.22
N ILE A 31 5.42 -28.46 -3.45
CA ILE A 31 5.85 -29.85 -3.65
C ILE A 31 7.36 -30.01 -3.42
N ILE A 32 8.18 -29.01 -3.75
CA ILE A 32 9.62 -29.02 -3.44
C ILE A 32 9.83 -29.05 -1.92
N ARG A 33 9.06 -28.27 -1.16
CA ARG A 33 9.15 -28.28 0.31
C ARG A 33 8.72 -29.63 0.87
N TYR A 34 7.58 -30.14 0.43
CA TYR A 34 7.03 -31.43 0.90
C TYR A 34 7.99 -32.60 0.62
N ARG A 35 8.67 -32.61 -0.53
CA ARG A 35 9.63 -33.66 -0.91
C ARG A 35 10.86 -33.77 -0.01
N ARG A 36 11.13 -32.76 0.82
CA ARG A 36 12.20 -32.83 1.83
C ARG A 36 11.87 -33.85 2.93
N GLU A 37 10.58 -34.12 3.15
CA GLU A 37 10.10 -35.00 4.23
C GLU A 37 9.55 -36.32 3.68
N SER A 38 8.92 -36.31 2.49
CA SER A 38 8.28 -37.49 1.91
C SER A 38 8.40 -37.53 0.39
N ASN A 39 8.77 -38.69 -0.15
CA ASN A 39 8.81 -38.96 -1.60
C ASN A 39 7.52 -39.57 -2.15
N LEU A 40 6.41 -39.48 -1.42
CA LEU A 40 5.10 -39.99 -1.83
C LEU A 40 4.14 -38.83 -2.14
N CYS A 41 3.27 -38.98 -3.14
CA CYS A 41 2.28 -37.96 -3.46
C CYS A 41 1.37 -37.66 -2.26
N PRO A 42 1.15 -36.38 -1.88
CA PRO A 42 0.26 -36.02 -0.77
C PRO A 42 -1.18 -36.53 -0.92
N GLN A 43 -1.66 -36.72 -2.16
CA GLN A 43 -3.04 -37.12 -2.45
C GLN A 43 -3.20 -38.64 -2.56
N CYS A 44 -2.37 -39.31 -3.37
CA CYS A 44 -2.53 -40.75 -3.67
C CYS A 44 -1.41 -41.65 -3.17
N ARG A 45 -0.40 -41.09 -2.48
CA ARG A 45 0.76 -41.80 -1.93
C ARG A 45 1.64 -42.54 -2.95
N SER A 46 1.45 -42.31 -4.25
CA SER A 46 2.34 -42.86 -5.28
C SER A 46 3.73 -42.22 -5.21
N SER A 47 4.79 -42.98 -5.50
CA SER A 47 6.16 -42.47 -5.52
C SER A 47 6.32 -41.32 -6.50
N ILE A 48 6.90 -40.22 -6.03
CA ILE A 48 7.18 -39.05 -6.85
C ILE A 48 8.48 -39.30 -7.63
N LYS A 49 8.37 -39.59 -8.91
CA LYS A 49 9.54 -39.84 -9.78
C LYS A 49 10.04 -38.57 -10.46
N LYS A 50 9.11 -37.81 -11.03
CA LYS A 50 9.36 -36.56 -11.75
C LYS A 50 8.27 -35.54 -11.48
N THR A 51 8.62 -34.27 -11.65
CA THR A 51 7.71 -33.13 -11.66
C THR A 51 7.77 -32.50 -13.05
N THR A 52 6.62 -32.16 -13.61
CA THR A 52 6.50 -31.47 -14.89
C THR A 52 5.87 -30.11 -14.65
N ASP A 53 6.57 -29.04 -15.03
CA ASP A 53 6.02 -27.68 -14.96
C ASP A 53 4.83 -27.57 -15.92
N LEU A 54 3.73 -26.98 -15.45
CA LEU A 54 2.52 -26.83 -16.24
C LEU A 54 2.42 -25.37 -16.69
N HIS A 55 2.38 -25.14 -18.00
CA HIS A 55 2.11 -23.82 -18.56
C HIS A 55 0.74 -23.88 -19.24
N PHE A 56 -0.25 -23.17 -18.69
CA PHE A 56 -1.60 -23.11 -19.24
C PHE A 56 -2.14 -21.69 -19.15
N THR A 57 -2.94 -21.29 -20.13
CA THR A 57 -3.69 -20.04 -20.07
C THR A 57 -5.04 -20.34 -19.42
N ILE A 58 -5.27 -19.83 -18.22
CA ILE A 58 -6.62 -19.84 -17.65
C ILE A 58 -7.37 -18.72 -18.37
N ALA A 59 -8.30 -19.08 -19.26
CA ALA A 59 -9.27 -18.14 -19.78
C ALA A 59 -10.24 -17.81 -18.63
N TYR A 60 -9.96 -16.71 -17.94
CA TYR A 60 -10.91 -16.15 -16.98
C TYR A 60 -12.02 -15.45 -17.76
N GLU A 61 -13.12 -16.16 -18.01
CA GLU A 61 -14.41 -15.54 -18.32
C GLU A 61 -15.08 -15.16 -16.98
N GLU A 62 -14.46 -14.28 -16.20
CA GLU A 62 -15.19 -13.58 -15.15
C GLU A 62 -15.81 -12.33 -15.79
N GLU A 63 -17.09 -12.42 -16.16
CA GLU A 63 -17.91 -11.22 -16.26
C GLU A 63 -18.04 -10.64 -14.85
N ILE A 64 -17.08 -9.82 -14.44
CA ILE A 64 -17.25 -8.97 -13.26
C ILE A 64 -18.48 -8.11 -13.57
N SER A 65 -19.53 -8.27 -12.76
CA SER A 65 -20.77 -7.52 -12.93
C SER A 65 -20.45 -6.04 -13.06
N ASN A 66 -20.85 -5.45 -14.20
CA ASN A 66 -20.65 -4.04 -14.47
C ASN A 66 -21.25 -3.16 -13.35
N ASP A 67 -22.27 -3.67 -12.65
CA ASP A 67 -22.89 -3.00 -11.50
C ASP A 67 -21.94 -2.87 -10.30
N ASP A 68 -21.22 -3.95 -9.96
CA ASP A 68 -20.27 -3.93 -8.86
C ASP A 68 -19.14 -2.93 -9.14
N VAL A 69 -18.56 -2.98 -10.34
CA VAL A 69 -17.50 -2.05 -10.77
C VAL A 69 -17.99 -0.60 -10.73
N LYS A 70 -19.20 -0.33 -11.23
CA LYS A 70 -19.81 1.01 -11.15
C LYS A 70 -20.01 1.46 -9.71
N SER A 71 -20.43 0.57 -8.81
CA SER A 71 -20.65 0.90 -7.41
C SER A 71 -19.34 1.29 -6.70
N TYR A 72 -18.26 0.53 -6.91
CA TYR A 72 -16.94 0.83 -6.38
C TYR A 72 -16.39 2.14 -6.98
N PHE A 73 -16.48 2.30 -8.30
CA PHE A 73 -16.07 3.52 -8.98
C PHE A 73 -16.79 4.75 -8.43
N SER A 74 -18.11 4.67 -8.25
CA SER A 74 -18.92 5.77 -7.72
C SER A 74 -18.53 6.16 -6.29
N ARG A 75 -18.22 5.19 -5.43
CA ARG A 75 -17.75 5.46 -4.05
C ARG A 75 -16.37 6.11 -4.03
N THR A 76 -15.45 5.59 -4.84
CA THR A 76 -14.10 6.12 -4.97
C THR A 76 -14.13 7.55 -5.52
N GLN A 77 -14.94 7.80 -6.56
CA GLN A 77 -15.10 9.12 -7.15
C GLN A 77 -15.63 10.15 -6.14
N LYS A 78 -16.68 9.81 -5.37
CA LYS A 78 -17.18 10.69 -4.30
C LYS A 78 -16.13 10.98 -3.24
N SER A 79 -15.30 9.99 -2.90
CA SER A 79 -14.24 10.17 -1.92
C SER A 79 -13.16 11.14 -2.43
N ILE A 80 -12.84 11.09 -3.72
CA ILE A 80 -11.93 12.03 -4.38
C ILE A 80 -12.50 13.45 -4.34
N GLU A 81 -13.74 13.65 -4.78
CA GLU A 81 -14.40 14.96 -4.78
C GLU A 81 -14.43 15.58 -3.36
N ASN A 82 -14.72 14.78 -2.35
CA ASN A 82 -14.72 15.22 -0.95
C ASN A 82 -13.32 15.61 -0.44
N LEU A 83 -12.27 14.89 -0.84
CA LEU A 83 -10.89 15.22 -0.48
C LEU A 83 -10.41 16.48 -1.20
N GLU A 84 -10.76 16.66 -2.47
CA GLU A 84 -10.45 17.87 -3.22
C GLU A 84 -11.06 19.11 -2.57
N GLU A 85 -12.30 19.00 -2.07
CA GLU A 85 -12.96 20.09 -1.37
C GLU A 85 -12.31 20.40 -0.02
N GLN A 86 -11.89 19.37 0.73
CA GLN A 86 -11.12 19.58 1.96
C GLN A 86 -9.78 20.27 1.72
N ILE A 87 -9.08 19.89 0.65
CA ILE A 87 -7.82 20.52 0.25
C ILE A 87 -8.06 21.99 -0.11
N ARG A 88 -9.10 22.27 -0.91
CA ARG A 88 -9.48 23.64 -1.30
C ARG A 88 -9.79 24.51 -0.08
N SER A 89 -10.62 24.01 0.85
CA SER A 89 -10.96 24.71 2.09
C SER A 89 -9.73 24.99 2.96
N SER A 90 -8.87 23.99 3.14
CA SER A 90 -7.63 24.13 3.91
C SER A 90 -6.69 25.18 3.29
N MET A 91 -6.63 25.26 1.96
CA MET A 91 -5.81 26.23 1.24
C MET A 91 -6.29 27.68 1.43
N LEU A 92 -7.61 27.90 1.48
CA LEU A 92 -8.18 29.23 1.74
C LEU A 92 -7.82 29.74 3.14
N LEU A 93 -7.98 28.89 4.15
CA LEU A 93 -7.62 29.23 5.54
C LEU A 93 -6.13 29.54 5.70
N LEU A 94 -5.27 28.80 4.99
CA LEU A 94 -3.83 29.06 5.00
C LEU A 94 -3.51 30.43 4.40
N HIS A 95 -4.17 30.81 3.29
CA HIS A 95 -3.97 32.11 2.67
C HIS A 95 -4.38 33.25 3.61
N GLU A 96 -5.56 33.16 4.24
CA GLU A 96 -6.02 34.14 5.23
C GLU A 96 -5.05 34.26 6.42
N THR A 97 -4.52 33.13 6.89
CA THR A 97 -3.55 33.11 7.99
C THR A 97 -2.22 33.77 7.60
N ILE A 98 -1.75 33.53 6.37
CA ILE A 98 -0.54 34.17 5.84
C ILE A 98 -0.73 35.69 5.76
N ASP A 99 -1.87 36.14 5.25
CA ASP A 99 -2.19 37.57 5.13
C ASP A 99 -2.25 38.23 6.50
N TYR A 100 -2.93 37.60 7.47
CA TYR A 100 -2.99 38.09 8.84
C TYR A 100 -1.61 38.20 9.50
N ASN A 101 -0.77 37.17 9.37
CA ASN A 101 0.61 37.20 9.90
C ASN A 101 1.47 38.29 9.22
N SER A 102 1.30 38.50 7.91
CA SER A 102 1.97 39.57 7.17
C SER A 102 1.59 40.95 7.72
N MET A 103 0.29 41.18 7.99
CA MET A 103 -0.19 42.43 8.59
C MET A 103 0.38 42.67 10.00
N LEU A 104 0.46 41.62 10.83
CA LEU A 104 1.06 41.70 12.17
C LEU A 104 2.55 42.02 12.14
N CYS A 105 3.32 41.37 11.25
CA CYS A 105 4.74 41.67 11.04
C CYS A 105 4.96 43.13 10.63
N ASN A 106 4.11 43.65 9.74
CA ASN A 106 4.16 45.06 9.34
C ASN A 106 3.87 46.00 10.52
N GLN A 107 2.90 45.69 11.38
CA GLN A 107 2.65 46.49 12.59
C GLN A 107 3.83 46.44 13.58
N GLN A 108 4.48 45.29 13.76
CA GLN A 108 5.65 45.17 14.63
C GLN A 108 6.88 45.91 14.09
N ASN A 109 7.06 46.00 12.77
CA ASN A 109 8.11 46.81 12.14
C ASN A 109 7.86 48.32 12.20
N HIS A 110 6.64 48.76 12.52
CA HIS A 110 6.29 50.17 12.76
C HIS A 110 6.28 50.56 14.25
N LEU A 111 6.50 49.62 15.17
CA LEU A 111 6.76 49.96 16.57
C LEU A 111 8.15 50.62 16.65
N PRO A 112 8.27 51.81 17.25
CA PRO A 112 9.56 52.47 17.37
C PRO A 112 10.48 51.57 18.20
N VAL A 113 11.69 51.30 17.70
CA VAL A 113 12.78 50.64 18.42
C VAL A 113 13.12 51.50 19.65
N THR A 114 12.30 51.41 20.68
CA THR A 114 12.44 52.16 21.92
C THR A 114 12.44 51.15 23.05
N LYS A 115 13.67 50.69 23.34
CA LYS A 115 14.21 50.25 24.64
C LYS A 115 15.19 49.08 24.53
N TRP A 116 16.24 49.24 23.73
CA TRP A 116 17.54 48.61 24.02
C TRP A 116 18.66 49.65 24.15
N SER A 117 18.34 50.91 24.44
CA SER A 117 19.30 52.01 24.60
C SER A 117 19.62 52.36 26.07
N GLN A 118 19.38 51.46 27.03
CA GLN A 118 19.76 51.69 28.44
C GLN A 118 20.61 50.60 29.10
N ALA A 119 21.13 49.62 28.35
CA ALA A 119 22.23 48.81 28.86
C ALA A 119 23.53 49.63 28.74
N ARG A 120 23.97 50.24 29.84
CA ARG A 120 25.28 50.90 29.90
C ARG A 120 26.37 49.85 29.67
N PRO A 121 27.31 50.06 28.74
CA PRO A 121 28.52 49.26 28.70
C PRO A 121 29.41 49.65 29.90
N GLY A 122 29.77 48.66 30.73
CA GLY A 122 30.96 48.79 31.60
C GLY A 122 30.75 48.98 33.10
N GLN A 123 29.72 48.42 33.73
CA GLN A 123 29.77 48.19 35.19
C GLN A 123 30.12 46.73 35.48
N HIS A 124 31.43 46.46 35.58
CA HIS A 124 31.95 45.35 36.36
C HIS A 124 32.34 45.88 37.76
N PRO A 125 31.99 45.18 38.85
CA PRO A 125 32.50 45.50 40.17
C PRO A 125 33.99 45.14 40.24
N THR A 126 34.78 46.05 40.82
CA THR A 126 36.21 45.92 41.14
C THR A 126 36.47 44.84 42.20
N PRO A 127 37.72 44.35 42.39
CA PRO A 127 39.01 44.71 41.76
C PRO A 127 39.48 43.76 40.66
#